data_AF-A0A7Z1J1B7-F1
#
_entry.id   AF-A0A7Z1J1B7-F1
#
_cell.length_a   1.000
_cell.length_b   1.000
_cell.length_c   1.000
_cell.angle_alpha   90.00
_cell.angle_beta   90.00
_cell.angle_gamma   90.00
#
_symmetry.space_group_name_H-M   'P 1'
#
loop_
_entity.id
_entity.type
_entity.pdbx_description
1 polymer ?
#
loop_
_entity_poly.entity_id
_entity_poly.type
_entity_poly.pdbx_seq_one_letter_code
_entity_poly.pdbx_strand_id
1 'polypeptide(L)'
;MQNELQTALFQAFDTLNLQRVKTFSVPPVTLCGPGSVSSCGQQAQTRGLKHLFVMADSFLHQAGMTAGLTRSLAVKGIAMTLWPCPVGEPCITDVCAAVAQLRESGCDGVIAFGGGSVLDAAKAVALLVTNPDSTLAEMSETSVLQPRLPLIAIPTTAGTGSETTNVTVIIDTVSGRKQVLAHASLMPDVAILDAALTEGVPSHVTAMTGIDALTHAIEAYSALNATPFTDSLAIGAIAMIGKSLPKAVGYGHDLAARESMLLASCMAGMAFSSAGLGLCHAMAHQPGAALHIPHGLANAMLLPTVMEFNRMVCRERFSQIGRALRTKKSDDRDAINAVSELIAEVGIGKRLGDVGATSAHYGAWAQAAQEDICLRSNPRTASLEQIVGLYAAAQ
;
A
#
# COMPACT_ATOMS: atom_id res chain seq x y z
N MET A 1 14.89 -15.32 -46.79
CA MET A 1 15.32 -16.38 -45.85
C MET A 1 16.40 -15.95 -44.86
N GLN A 2 17.64 -15.61 -45.27
CA GLN A 2 18.73 -15.29 -44.31
C GLN A 2 18.48 -13.98 -43.52
N ASN A 3 18.01 -12.92 -44.20
CA ASN A 3 17.63 -11.64 -43.55
C ASN A 3 16.39 -11.76 -42.66
N GLU A 4 15.42 -12.61 -43.02
CA GLU A 4 14.19 -12.83 -42.23
C GLU A 4 14.51 -13.59 -40.95
N LEU A 5 15.35 -14.63 -41.04
CA LEU A 5 15.82 -15.38 -39.87
C LEU A 5 16.62 -14.48 -38.91
N GLN A 6 17.49 -13.62 -39.46
CA GLN A 6 18.25 -12.65 -38.67
C GLN A 6 17.34 -11.64 -37.97
N THR A 7 16.32 -11.12 -38.66
CA THR A 7 15.34 -10.18 -38.08
C THR A 7 14.54 -10.85 -36.96
N ALA A 8 14.05 -12.06 -37.19
CA ALA A 8 13.32 -12.82 -36.17
C ALA A 8 14.18 -13.11 -34.93
N LEU A 9 15.47 -13.44 -35.12
CA LEU A 9 16.41 -13.64 -34.02
C LEU A 9 16.62 -12.34 -33.23
N PHE A 10 16.82 -11.20 -33.88
CA PHE A 10 16.95 -9.91 -33.19
C PHE A 10 15.68 -9.52 -32.43
N GLN A 11 14.49 -9.71 -33.01
CA GLN A 11 13.23 -9.49 -32.31
C GLN A 11 13.08 -10.40 -31.08
N ALA A 12 13.48 -11.66 -31.18
CA ALA A 12 13.50 -12.58 -30.04
C ALA A 12 14.48 -12.12 -28.95
N PHE A 13 15.70 -11.70 -29.33
CA PHE A 13 16.67 -11.13 -28.39
C PHE A 13 16.15 -9.86 -27.71
N ASP A 14 15.56 -8.94 -28.46
CA ASP A 14 14.99 -7.71 -27.92
C ASP A 14 13.84 -8.02 -26.95
N THR A 15 12.97 -8.98 -27.29
CA THR A 15 11.89 -9.43 -26.40
C THR A 15 12.45 -10.01 -25.09
N LEU A 16 13.48 -10.87 -25.16
CA LEU A 16 14.15 -11.43 -23.99
C LEU A 16 14.88 -10.37 -23.16
N ASN A 17 15.46 -9.36 -23.81
CA ASN A 17 16.10 -8.24 -23.14
C ASN A 17 15.08 -7.37 -22.40
N LEU A 18 13.93 -7.09 -23.02
CA LEU A 18 12.84 -6.34 -22.42
C LEU A 18 12.26 -7.04 -21.18
N GLN A 19 12.24 -8.37 -21.14
CA GLN A 19 11.83 -9.13 -19.95
C GLN A 19 12.75 -8.91 -18.72
N ARG A 20 13.97 -8.39 -18.91
CA ARG A 20 14.91 -8.06 -17.83
C ARG A 20 14.82 -6.61 -17.38
N VAL A 21 14.09 -5.76 -18.11
CA VAL A 21 13.91 -4.36 -17.75
C VAL A 21 13.03 -4.27 -16.52
N LYS A 22 13.51 -3.53 -15.52
CA LYS A 22 12.76 -3.21 -14.32
C LYS A 22 12.40 -1.73 -14.35
N THR A 23 11.13 -1.44 -14.13
CA THR A 23 10.62 -0.08 -14.05
C THR A 23 10.53 0.33 -12.60
N PHE A 24 10.98 1.56 -12.30
CA PHE A 24 10.78 2.18 -10.99
C PHE A 24 9.89 3.41 -11.19
N SER A 25 8.66 3.33 -10.67
CA SER A 25 7.63 4.36 -10.85
C SER A 25 7.19 4.91 -9.51
N VAL A 26 7.13 6.24 -9.41
CA VAL A 26 6.66 6.99 -8.23
C VAL A 26 5.84 8.19 -8.70
N PRO A 27 5.05 8.84 -7.83
CA PRO A 27 4.36 10.07 -8.19
C PRO A 27 5.35 11.12 -8.70
N PRO A 28 5.06 11.82 -9.81
CA PRO A 28 5.95 12.85 -10.34
C PRO A 28 6.23 13.99 -9.34
N VAL A 29 5.30 14.23 -8.40
CA VAL A 29 5.43 15.23 -7.34
C VAL A 29 5.04 14.59 -6.01
N THR A 30 5.94 14.69 -5.02
CA THR A 30 5.66 14.35 -3.62
C THR A 30 5.99 15.56 -2.76
N LEU A 31 5.01 16.05 -2.01
CA LEU A 31 5.15 17.17 -1.09
C LEU A 31 5.09 16.62 0.33
N CYS A 32 5.98 17.08 1.20
CA CYS A 32 6.04 16.61 2.58
C CYS A 32 6.16 17.77 3.56
N GLY A 33 5.73 17.50 4.80
CA GLY A 33 5.86 18.40 5.93
C GLY A 33 4.51 18.86 6.48
N PRO A 34 4.46 19.27 7.75
CA PRO A 34 3.25 19.79 8.37
C PRO A 34 2.68 20.99 7.60
N GLY A 35 1.38 20.97 7.34
CA GLY A 35 0.67 22.01 6.60
C GLY A 35 0.79 21.93 5.08
N SER A 36 1.49 20.92 4.54
CA SER A 36 1.64 20.71 3.09
C SER A 36 0.31 20.55 2.35
N VAL A 37 -0.79 20.17 3.02
CA VAL A 37 -2.15 20.17 2.44
C VAL A 37 -2.54 21.55 1.87
N SER A 38 -1.99 22.63 2.43
CA SER A 38 -2.24 24.01 1.98
C SER A 38 -1.74 24.28 0.55
N SER A 39 -0.89 23.40 0.01
CA SER A 39 -0.40 23.48 -1.37
C SER A 39 -1.34 22.84 -2.40
N CYS A 40 -2.38 22.10 -1.98
CA CYS A 40 -3.24 21.32 -2.86
C CYS A 40 -3.87 22.16 -3.99
N GLY A 41 -4.43 23.33 -3.67
CA GLY A 41 -4.98 24.24 -4.69
C GLY A 41 -3.94 24.72 -5.70
N GLN A 42 -2.68 24.93 -5.28
CA GLN A 42 -1.61 25.28 -6.21
C GLN A 42 -1.29 24.10 -7.14
N GLN A 43 -1.25 22.87 -6.60
CA GLN A 43 -1.01 21.67 -7.40
C GLN A 43 -2.12 21.41 -8.42
N ALA A 44 -3.38 21.69 -8.05
CA ALA A 44 -4.53 21.63 -8.94
C ALA A 44 -4.44 22.69 -10.05
N GLN A 45 -4.19 23.96 -9.68
CA GLN A 45 -4.09 25.08 -10.61
C GLN A 45 -2.96 24.88 -11.65
N THR A 46 -1.77 24.46 -11.21
CA THR A 46 -0.63 24.21 -12.12
C THR A 46 -0.91 23.11 -13.13
N ARG A 47 -1.86 22.21 -12.84
CA ARG A 47 -2.32 21.15 -13.75
C ARG A 47 -3.52 21.56 -14.61
N GLY A 48 -3.97 22.81 -14.51
CA GLY A 48 -5.10 23.33 -15.26
C GLY A 48 -6.47 22.80 -14.81
N LEU A 49 -6.54 22.17 -13.63
CA LEU A 49 -7.79 21.66 -13.06
C LEU A 49 -8.66 22.81 -12.58
N LYS A 50 -9.97 22.63 -12.63
CA LYS A 50 -10.95 23.67 -12.27
C LYS A 50 -12.01 23.18 -11.30
N HIS A 51 -12.35 21.89 -11.32
CA HIS A 51 -13.40 21.32 -10.47
C HIS A 51 -13.02 19.91 -10.05
N LEU A 52 -12.75 19.73 -8.76
CA LEU A 52 -12.26 18.46 -8.24
C LEU A 52 -13.33 17.67 -7.51
N PHE A 53 -13.34 16.37 -7.78
CA PHE A 53 -14.11 15.40 -7.02
C PHE A 53 -13.31 14.96 -5.80
N VAL A 54 -13.72 15.44 -4.63
CA VAL A 54 -13.00 15.23 -3.36
C VAL A 54 -13.61 14.03 -2.67
N MET A 55 -12.95 12.88 -2.79
CA MET A 55 -13.26 11.68 -2.03
C MET A 55 -12.58 11.79 -0.67
N ALA A 56 -13.38 12.00 0.38
CA ALA A 56 -12.87 12.20 1.74
C ALA A 56 -13.45 11.17 2.71
N ASP A 57 -12.62 10.68 3.62
CA ASP A 57 -13.12 9.90 4.76
C ASP A 57 -14.20 10.69 5.52
N SER A 58 -15.38 10.06 5.68
CA SER A 58 -16.54 10.72 6.27
C SER A 58 -16.29 11.22 7.69
N PHE A 59 -15.56 10.45 8.52
CA PHE A 59 -15.25 10.84 9.89
C PHE A 59 -14.30 12.03 9.91
N LEU A 60 -13.25 12.01 9.08
CA LEU A 60 -12.30 13.13 9.00
C LEU A 60 -12.95 14.40 8.45
N HIS A 61 -13.87 14.27 7.49
CA HIS A 61 -14.64 15.41 6.99
C HIS A 61 -15.53 16.00 8.10
N GLN A 62 -16.30 15.17 8.80
CA GLN A 62 -17.16 15.59 9.92
C GLN A 62 -16.36 16.20 11.08
N ALA A 63 -15.14 15.73 11.32
CA ALA A 63 -14.21 16.29 12.30
C ALA A 63 -13.56 17.63 11.84
N GLY A 64 -13.88 18.13 10.64
CA GLY A 64 -13.37 19.40 10.12
C GLY A 64 -11.94 19.33 9.57
N MET A 65 -11.34 18.15 9.46
CA MET A 65 -9.95 17.99 9.02
C MET A 65 -9.73 18.34 7.55
N THR A 66 -10.79 18.32 6.75
CA THR A 66 -10.76 18.77 5.34
C THR A 66 -10.72 20.30 5.19
N ALA A 67 -10.85 21.08 6.26
CA ALA A 67 -10.92 22.54 6.16
C ALA A 67 -9.66 23.19 5.55
N GLY A 68 -8.47 22.62 5.81
CA GLY A 68 -7.22 23.08 5.20
C GLY A 68 -7.23 22.89 3.68
N LEU A 69 -7.71 21.73 3.22
CA LEU A 69 -7.91 21.42 1.81
C LEU A 69 -8.91 22.38 1.17
N THR A 70 -10.10 22.55 1.76
CA THR A 70 -11.15 23.43 1.22
C THR A 70 -10.66 24.87 1.05
N ARG A 71 -9.94 25.42 2.05
CA ARG A 71 -9.36 26.77 1.95
C ARG A 71 -8.30 26.84 0.85
N SER A 72 -7.45 25.83 0.72
CA SER A 72 -6.41 25.77 -0.32
C SER A 72 -7.02 25.83 -1.72
N LEU A 73 -8.07 25.04 -1.97
CA LEU A 73 -8.79 25.02 -3.25
C LEU A 73 -9.48 26.37 -3.53
N ALA A 74 -10.19 26.92 -2.54
CA ALA A 74 -10.92 28.18 -2.68
C ALA A 74 -10.00 29.37 -3.00
N VAL A 75 -8.84 29.48 -2.35
CA VAL A 75 -7.83 30.53 -2.64
C VAL A 75 -7.35 30.50 -4.10
N LYS A 76 -7.40 29.35 -4.75
CA LYS A 76 -6.98 29.16 -6.14
C LYS A 76 -8.15 29.13 -7.13
N GLY A 77 -9.37 29.38 -6.66
CA GLY A 77 -10.58 29.38 -7.49
C GLY A 77 -10.95 28.00 -8.02
N ILE A 78 -10.54 26.93 -7.33
CA ILE A 78 -10.85 25.54 -7.71
C ILE A 78 -12.16 25.14 -7.05
N ALA A 79 -13.16 24.78 -7.85
CA ALA A 79 -14.42 24.24 -7.36
C ALA A 79 -14.22 22.81 -6.82
N MET A 80 -15.10 22.38 -5.90
CA MET A 80 -15.07 21.02 -5.40
C MET A 80 -16.47 20.42 -5.30
N THR A 81 -16.59 19.14 -5.66
CA THR A 81 -17.73 18.28 -5.32
C THR A 81 -17.24 17.26 -4.30
N LEU A 82 -17.84 17.25 -3.11
CA LEU A 82 -17.46 16.34 -2.04
C LEU A 82 -18.19 14.99 -2.21
N TRP A 83 -17.43 13.91 -2.13
CA TRP A 83 -17.93 12.56 -1.91
C TRP A 83 -17.48 12.04 -0.55
N PRO A 84 -18.40 11.90 0.42
CA PRO A 84 -18.10 11.29 1.70
C PRO A 84 -17.95 9.77 1.53
N CYS A 85 -16.73 9.26 1.68
CA CYS A 85 -16.45 7.84 1.57
C CYS A 85 -17.05 7.07 2.76
N PRO A 86 -17.71 5.92 2.51
CA PRO A 86 -18.16 5.03 3.58
C PRO A 86 -17.02 4.56 4.49
N VAL A 87 -17.36 4.21 5.72
CA VAL A 87 -16.40 3.68 6.69
C VAL A 87 -16.06 2.24 6.35
N GLY A 88 -14.77 1.90 6.41
CA GLY A 88 -14.27 0.54 6.27
C GLY A 88 -13.41 0.33 5.03
N GLU A 89 -13.34 -0.91 4.57
CA GLU A 89 -12.63 -1.29 3.36
C GLU A 89 -13.46 -0.88 2.12
N PRO A 90 -12.83 -0.44 1.03
CA PRO A 90 -13.55 0.02 -0.14
C PRO A 90 -14.13 -1.18 -0.90
N CYS A 91 -15.39 -1.09 -1.30
CA CYS A 91 -16.05 -2.15 -2.06
C CYS A 91 -16.53 -1.66 -3.42
N ILE A 92 -16.75 -2.60 -4.34
CA ILE A 92 -17.07 -2.28 -5.74
C ILE A 92 -18.37 -1.46 -5.88
N THR A 93 -19.35 -1.66 -4.98
CA THR A 93 -20.60 -0.88 -5.02
C THR A 93 -20.37 0.59 -4.72
N ASP A 94 -19.50 0.91 -3.77
CA ASP A 94 -19.18 2.30 -3.40
C ASP A 94 -18.38 2.99 -4.51
N VAL A 95 -17.46 2.25 -5.14
CA VAL A 95 -16.70 2.72 -6.30
C VAL A 95 -17.64 3.03 -7.46
N CYS A 96 -18.56 2.13 -7.80
CA CYS A 96 -19.53 2.35 -8.88
C CYS A 96 -20.44 3.56 -8.60
N ALA A 97 -20.89 3.75 -7.36
CA ALA A 97 -21.71 4.90 -6.97
C ALA A 97 -20.92 6.21 -7.10
N ALA A 98 -19.66 6.23 -6.67
CA ALA A 98 -18.78 7.39 -6.82
C ALA A 98 -18.50 7.71 -8.30
N VAL A 99 -18.28 6.68 -9.14
CA VAL A 99 -18.11 6.85 -10.61
C VAL A 99 -19.36 7.47 -11.22
N ALA A 100 -20.56 7.01 -10.85
CA ALA A 100 -21.81 7.57 -11.36
C ALA A 100 -21.94 9.06 -11.02
N GLN A 101 -21.68 9.44 -9.76
CA GLN A 101 -21.74 10.84 -9.36
C GLN A 101 -20.65 11.68 -10.05
N LEU A 102 -19.43 11.15 -10.16
CA LEU A 102 -18.33 11.83 -10.82
C LEU A 102 -18.68 12.18 -12.28
N ARG A 103 -19.31 11.27 -13.03
CA ARG A 103 -19.77 11.52 -14.41
C ARG A 103 -20.74 12.70 -14.52
N GLU A 104 -21.60 12.88 -13.54
CA GLU A 104 -22.60 13.96 -13.52
C GLU A 104 -22.04 15.29 -12.98
N SER A 105 -20.93 15.23 -12.23
CA SER A 105 -20.40 16.37 -11.49
C SER A 105 -19.64 17.41 -12.32
N GLY A 106 -19.24 17.08 -13.54
CA GLY A 106 -18.38 17.92 -14.37
C GLY A 106 -16.95 18.11 -13.84
N CYS A 107 -16.53 17.29 -12.86
CA CYS A 107 -15.18 17.36 -12.31
C CYS A 107 -14.12 16.90 -13.32
N ASP A 108 -12.96 17.57 -13.31
CA ASP A 108 -11.82 17.33 -14.19
C ASP A 108 -10.62 16.68 -13.48
N GLY A 109 -10.77 16.35 -12.20
CA GLY A 109 -9.78 15.61 -11.41
C GLY A 109 -10.36 15.06 -10.11
N VAL A 110 -9.58 14.20 -9.45
CA VAL A 110 -9.95 13.54 -8.18
C VAL A 110 -8.94 13.90 -7.09
N ILE A 111 -9.44 14.20 -5.89
CA ILE A 111 -8.64 14.25 -4.67
C ILE A 111 -9.05 13.09 -3.77
N ALA A 112 -8.07 12.33 -3.30
CA ALA A 112 -8.26 11.32 -2.27
C ALA A 112 -7.73 11.85 -0.94
N PHE A 113 -8.60 11.97 0.07
CA PHE A 113 -8.26 12.46 1.41
C PHE A 113 -8.70 11.44 2.46
N GLY A 114 -7.78 10.61 2.94
CA GLY A 114 -8.15 9.54 3.86
C GLY A 114 -7.05 8.50 4.05
N GLY A 115 -7.40 7.37 4.66
CA GLY A 115 -6.51 6.21 4.76
C GLY A 115 -6.45 5.43 3.45
N GLY A 116 -5.76 4.28 3.45
CA GLY A 116 -5.61 3.42 2.28
C GLY A 116 -6.93 3.09 1.56
N SER A 117 -8.01 2.83 2.29
CA SER A 117 -9.33 2.57 1.71
C SER A 117 -9.82 3.69 0.78
N VAL A 118 -9.69 4.95 1.21
CA VAL A 118 -10.11 6.11 0.41
C VAL A 118 -9.19 6.30 -0.79
N LEU A 119 -7.88 6.11 -0.59
CA LEU A 119 -6.88 6.23 -1.65
C LEU A 119 -7.12 5.19 -2.76
N ASP A 120 -7.36 3.93 -2.39
CA ASP A 120 -7.61 2.84 -3.32
C ASP A 120 -8.93 3.02 -4.07
N ALA A 121 -10.00 3.40 -3.37
CA ALA A 121 -11.27 3.73 -4.00
C ALA A 121 -11.12 4.88 -5.01
N ALA A 122 -10.41 5.94 -4.64
CA ALA A 122 -10.21 7.10 -5.52
C ALA A 122 -9.41 6.77 -6.78
N LYS A 123 -8.39 5.91 -6.68
CA LYS A 123 -7.68 5.39 -7.85
C LYS A 123 -8.61 4.64 -8.79
N ALA A 124 -9.44 3.75 -8.25
CA ALA A 124 -10.41 2.99 -9.03
C ALA A 124 -11.44 3.92 -9.69
N VAL A 125 -11.99 4.89 -8.95
CA VAL A 125 -12.95 5.87 -9.46
C VAL A 125 -12.35 6.71 -10.59
N ALA A 126 -11.13 7.23 -10.40
CA ALA A 126 -10.43 8.05 -11.39
C ALA A 126 -10.14 7.27 -12.70
N LEU A 127 -9.91 5.96 -12.61
CA LEU A 127 -9.66 5.08 -13.76
C LEU A 127 -10.95 4.65 -14.46
N LEU A 128 -11.95 4.20 -13.71
CA LEU A 128 -13.21 3.65 -14.25
C LEU A 128 -14.10 4.73 -14.88
N VAL A 129 -14.01 5.97 -14.43
CA VAL A 129 -14.77 7.07 -15.04
C VAL A 129 -14.36 7.28 -16.51
N THR A 130 -13.09 7.07 -16.86
CA THR A 130 -12.56 7.22 -18.23
C THR A 130 -12.56 5.93 -19.04
N ASN A 131 -12.86 4.79 -18.40
CA ASN A 131 -12.94 3.46 -19.02
C ASN A 131 -14.31 2.82 -18.73
N PRO A 132 -15.42 3.38 -19.25
CA PRO A 132 -16.78 3.01 -18.85
C PRO A 132 -17.21 1.59 -19.24
N ASP A 133 -16.55 0.99 -20.22
CA ASP A 133 -16.87 -0.34 -20.75
C ASP A 133 -16.04 -1.46 -20.08
N SER A 134 -15.28 -1.15 -19.03
CA SER A 134 -14.41 -2.10 -18.34
C SER A 134 -14.76 -2.20 -16.87
N THR A 135 -14.66 -3.41 -16.32
CA THR A 135 -14.73 -3.65 -14.86
C THR A 135 -13.36 -3.90 -14.27
N LEU A 136 -13.17 -3.65 -12.97
CA LEU A 136 -11.90 -3.98 -12.29
C LEU A 136 -11.56 -5.47 -12.38
N ALA A 137 -12.57 -6.35 -12.40
CA ALA A 137 -12.38 -7.79 -12.51
C ALA A 137 -11.83 -8.24 -13.87
N GLU A 138 -12.08 -7.47 -14.93
CA GLU A 138 -11.59 -7.76 -16.29
C GLU A 138 -10.21 -7.11 -16.55
N MET A 139 -9.82 -6.16 -15.71
CA MET A 139 -8.54 -5.46 -15.85
C MET A 139 -7.38 -6.30 -15.32
N SER A 140 -6.24 -6.17 -15.98
CA SER A 140 -4.98 -6.79 -15.63
C SER A 140 -3.83 -5.80 -15.80
N GLU A 141 -2.63 -6.18 -15.38
CA GLU A 141 -1.42 -5.38 -15.55
C GLU A 141 -1.13 -4.98 -17.00
N THR A 142 -1.62 -5.76 -17.97
CA THR A 142 -1.41 -5.55 -19.41
C THR A 142 -2.61 -4.97 -20.15
N SER A 143 -3.68 -4.60 -19.44
CA SER A 143 -4.88 -4.06 -20.08
C SER A 143 -4.58 -2.72 -20.77
N VAL A 144 -5.08 -2.53 -22.00
CA VAL A 144 -4.95 -1.26 -22.71
C VAL A 144 -6.07 -0.33 -22.24
N LEU A 145 -5.72 0.67 -21.44
CA LEU A 145 -6.68 1.57 -20.79
C LEU A 145 -6.49 3.02 -21.25
N GLN A 146 -7.59 3.76 -21.30
CA GLN A 146 -7.52 5.22 -21.40
C GLN A 146 -6.88 5.80 -20.14
N PRO A 147 -6.13 6.93 -20.25
CA PRO A 147 -5.63 7.64 -19.08
C PRO A 147 -6.76 7.95 -18.09
N ARG A 148 -6.50 7.74 -16.79
CA ARG A 148 -7.41 8.15 -15.71
C ARG A 148 -7.51 9.68 -15.64
N LEU A 149 -8.51 10.19 -14.91
CA LEU A 149 -8.48 11.59 -14.49
C LEU A 149 -7.27 11.88 -13.56
N PRO A 150 -6.72 13.12 -13.58
CA PRO A 150 -5.67 13.53 -12.65
C PRO A 150 -6.05 13.27 -11.19
N LEU A 151 -5.11 12.75 -10.41
CA LEU A 151 -5.29 12.28 -9.04
C LEU A 151 -4.29 12.91 -8.09
N ILE A 152 -4.78 13.58 -7.05
CA ILE A 152 -4.01 14.08 -5.91
C ILE A 152 -4.33 13.22 -4.69
N ALA A 153 -3.34 12.53 -4.13
CA ALA A 153 -3.47 11.64 -2.99
C ALA A 153 -2.94 12.30 -1.71
N ILE A 154 -3.76 12.31 -0.66
CA ILE A 154 -3.48 12.94 0.64
C ILE A 154 -3.72 11.89 1.74
N PRO A 155 -2.69 11.09 2.09
CA PRO A 155 -2.81 10.09 3.13
C PRO A 155 -3.01 10.72 4.50
N THR A 156 -3.86 10.10 5.30
CA THR A 156 -4.16 10.48 6.70
C THR A 156 -3.77 9.39 7.69
N THR A 157 -3.21 8.28 7.19
CA THR A 157 -2.61 7.20 7.96
C THR A 157 -1.20 6.93 7.45
N ALA A 158 -0.31 6.44 8.32
CA ALA A 158 1.05 6.05 7.98
C ALA A 158 1.14 4.51 7.97
N GLY A 159 0.76 3.90 6.84
CA GLY A 159 0.82 2.44 6.66
C GLY A 159 0.89 1.99 5.22
N THR A 160 -0.17 2.23 4.45
CA THR A 160 -0.36 1.59 3.14
C THR A 160 0.57 2.10 2.04
N GLY A 161 1.06 3.35 2.15
CA GLY A 161 1.82 4.01 1.07
C GLY A 161 1.03 4.11 -0.24
N SER A 162 -0.30 3.99 -0.20
CA SER A 162 -1.13 3.93 -1.42
C SER A 162 -1.02 5.22 -2.26
N GLU A 163 -0.70 6.36 -1.65
CA GLU A 163 -0.44 7.61 -2.36
C GLU A 163 0.74 7.55 -3.36
N THR A 164 1.57 6.50 -3.29
CA THR A 164 2.74 6.31 -4.14
C THR A 164 2.78 4.94 -4.83
N THR A 165 1.65 4.24 -4.90
CA THR A 165 1.59 2.92 -5.54
C THR A 165 0.74 2.93 -6.80
N ASN A 166 1.07 2.04 -7.73
CA ASN A 166 0.28 1.73 -8.92
C ASN A 166 -0.71 0.57 -8.68
N VAL A 167 -1.14 0.37 -7.42
CA VAL A 167 -2.01 -0.73 -6.99
C VAL A 167 -3.29 -0.15 -6.39
N THR A 168 -4.41 -0.83 -6.59
CA THR A 168 -5.67 -0.61 -5.85
C THR A 168 -6.23 -1.94 -5.36
N VAL A 169 -6.80 -1.96 -4.16
CA VAL A 169 -7.42 -3.13 -3.55
C VAL A 169 -8.88 -2.82 -3.24
N ILE A 170 -9.81 -3.49 -3.95
CA ILE A 170 -11.26 -3.28 -3.81
C ILE A 170 -11.94 -4.60 -3.46
N ILE A 171 -12.85 -4.60 -2.50
CA ILE A 171 -13.66 -5.77 -2.15
C ILE A 171 -14.74 -5.97 -3.20
N ASP A 172 -14.79 -7.18 -3.76
CA ASP A 172 -15.92 -7.65 -4.54
C ASP A 172 -17.04 -8.10 -3.60
N THR A 173 -18.16 -7.38 -3.64
CA THR A 173 -19.32 -7.67 -2.79
C THR A 173 -20.00 -9.01 -3.12
N VAL A 174 -19.78 -9.57 -4.31
CA VAL A 174 -20.36 -10.86 -4.72
C VAL A 174 -19.55 -12.03 -4.15
N SER A 175 -18.23 -12.03 -4.36
CA SER A 175 -17.36 -13.11 -3.89
C SER A 175 -16.83 -12.93 -2.46
N GLY A 176 -16.91 -11.71 -1.91
CA GLY A 176 -16.30 -11.34 -0.63
C GLY A 176 -14.77 -11.27 -0.67
N ARG A 177 -14.16 -11.40 -1.85
CA ARG A 177 -12.70 -11.42 -2.03
C ARG A 177 -12.17 -10.02 -2.33
N LYS A 178 -10.91 -9.78 -1.93
CA LYS A 178 -10.16 -8.59 -2.34
C LYS A 178 -9.69 -8.75 -3.79
N GLN A 179 -10.14 -7.86 -4.67
CA GLN A 179 -9.62 -7.71 -6.02
C GLN A 179 -8.43 -6.76 -5.99
N VAL A 180 -7.26 -7.23 -6.41
CA VAL A 180 -6.03 -6.44 -6.47
C VAL A 180 -5.72 -6.16 -7.94
N LEU A 181 -5.71 -4.88 -8.32
CA LEU A 181 -5.28 -4.45 -9.65
C LEU A 181 -3.98 -3.67 -9.52
N ALA A 182 -2.93 -4.15 -10.18
CA ALA A 182 -1.68 -3.43 -10.39
C ALA A 182 -1.61 -2.95 -11.84
N HIS A 183 -1.57 -1.63 -12.06
CA HIS A 183 -1.53 -1.06 -13.40
C HIS A 183 -0.90 0.34 -13.38
N ALA A 184 -0.03 0.65 -14.35
CA ALA A 184 0.71 1.92 -14.39
C ALA A 184 -0.20 3.17 -14.30
N SER A 185 -1.40 3.09 -14.89
CA SER A 185 -2.41 4.17 -14.83
C SER A 185 -2.99 4.43 -13.44
N LEU A 186 -2.68 3.64 -12.41
CA LEU A 186 -3.16 3.88 -11.03
C LEU A 186 -2.24 4.80 -10.20
N MET A 187 -1.01 5.06 -10.66
CA MET A 187 -0.04 5.89 -9.94
C MET A 187 -0.54 7.34 -9.80
N PRO A 188 -0.70 7.91 -8.60
CA PRO A 188 -1.13 9.30 -8.43
C PRO A 188 -0.20 10.33 -9.07
N ASP A 189 -0.75 11.49 -9.46
CA ASP A 189 0.04 12.59 -10.03
C ASP A 189 0.75 13.43 -8.97
N VAL A 190 0.19 13.44 -7.76
CA VAL A 190 0.70 14.15 -6.59
C VAL A 190 0.43 13.32 -5.33
N ALA A 191 1.46 13.16 -4.49
CA ALA A 191 1.31 12.75 -3.10
C ALA A 191 1.55 13.97 -2.18
N ILE A 192 0.66 14.22 -1.22
CA ILE A 192 0.80 15.30 -0.22
C ILE A 192 0.82 14.69 1.18
N LEU A 193 2.02 14.59 1.76
CA LEU A 193 2.31 13.98 3.05
C LEU A 193 2.28 15.03 4.16
N ASP A 194 1.09 15.29 4.71
CA ASP A 194 0.90 16.24 5.81
C ASP A 194 0.75 15.51 7.14
N ALA A 195 1.82 15.51 7.94
CA ALA A 195 1.85 14.83 9.23
C ALA A 195 0.78 15.32 10.21
N ALA A 196 0.33 16.58 10.11
CA ALA A 196 -0.71 17.13 10.98
C ALA A 196 -2.06 16.41 10.79
N LEU A 197 -2.28 15.80 9.62
CA LEU A 197 -3.48 15.01 9.34
C LEU A 197 -3.46 13.62 10.00
N THR A 198 -2.33 13.22 10.59
CA THR A 198 -2.16 11.90 11.21
C THR A 198 -2.18 11.95 12.75
N GLU A 199 -2.18 13.16 13.34
CA GLU A 199 -2.05 13.36 14.79
C GLU A 199 -3.20 12.69 15.58
N GLY A 200 -4.42 12.79 15.05
CA GLY A 200 -5.63 12.22 15.65
C GLY A 200 -5.82 10.72 15.47
N VAL A 201 -4.90 10.02 14.77
CA VAL A 201 -5.02 8.57 14.55
C VAL A 201 -4.80 7.83 15.88
N PRO A 202 -5.73 6.97 16.33
CA PRO A 202 -5.61 6.25 17.60
C PRO A 202 -4.32 5.41 17.69
N SER A 203 -3.82 5.19 18.90
CA SER A 203 -2.57 4.45 19.14
C SER A 203 -2.58 3.03 18.54
N HIS A 204 -3.68 2.28 18.72
CA HIS A 204 -3.81 0.95 18.16
C HIS A 204 -3.84 0.93 16.62
N VAL A 205 -4.49 1.92 15.98
CA VAL A 205 -4.46 2.08 14.51
C VAL A 205 -3.05 2.42 14.06
N THR A 206 -2.38 3.33 14.75
CA THR A 206 -0.99 3.74 14.47
C THR A 206 -0.03 2.55 14.55
N ALA A 207 -0.21 1.67 15.54
CA ALA A 207 0.58 0.45 15.69
C ALA A 207 0.35 -0.50 14.50
N MET A 208 -0.92 -0.79 14.18
CA MET A 208 -1.26 -1.68 13.07
C MET A 208 -0.75 -1.15 11.72
N THR A 209 -0.98 0.12 11.41
CA THR A 209 -0.51 0.71 10.15
C THR A 209 1.02 0.85 10.11
N GLY A 210 1.67 1.11 11.24
CA GLY A 210 3.12 1.17 11.30
C GLY A 210 3.81 -0.18 11.08
N ILE A 211 3.25 -1.26 11.62
CA ILE A 211 3.74 -2.62 11.35
C ILE A 211 3.41 -3.06 9.92
N ASP A 212 2.30 -2.60 9.36
CA ASP A 212 2.00 -2.78 7.94
C ASP A 212 3.09 -2.14 7.05
N ALA A 213 3.44 -0.88 7.30
CA ALA A 213 4.55 -0.21 6.62
C ALA A 213 5.91 -0.93 6.81
N LEU A 214 6.15 -1.49 8.00
CA LEU A 214 7.35 -2.29 8.26
C LEU A 214 7.36 -3.57 7.41
N THR A 215 6.20 -4.23 7.32
CA THR A 215 6.00 -5.44 6.53
C THR A 215 6.25 -5.15 5.05
N HIS A 216 5.67 -4.06 4.52
CA HIS A 216 5.93 -3.57 3.16
C HIS A 216 7.43 -3.42 2.89
N ALA A 217 8.15 -2.73 3.77
CA ALA A 217 9.58 -2.49 3.58
C ALA A 217 10.42 -3.78 3.66
N ILE A 218 10.11 -4.68 4.62
CA ILE A 218 10.82 -5.95 4.79
C ILE A 218 10.60 -6.86 3.58
N GLU A 219 9.36 -7.00 3.12
CA GLU A 219 9.05 -7.83 1.96
C GLU A 219 9.64 -7.25 0.68
N ALA A 220 9.52 -5.93 0.45
CA ALA A 220 10.11 -5.27 -0.71
C ALA A 220 11.64 -5.43 -0.76
N TYR A 221 12.33 -5.30 0.38
CA TYR A 221 13.78 -5.49 0.47
C TYR A 221 14.20 -6.94 0.18
N SER A 222 13.31 -7.89 0.47
CA SER A 222 13.58 -9.32 0.34
C SER A 222 13.08 -9.90 -0.98
N ALA A 223 12.25 -9.16 -1.72
CA ALA A 223 11.57 -9.62 -2.93
C ALA A 223 12.52 -9.99 -4.08
N LEU A 224 12.03 -10.84 -4.98
CA LEU A 224 12.73 -11.24 -6.21
C LEU A 224 12.96 -10.07 -7.17
N ASN A 225 12.02 -9.12 -7.23
CA ASN A 225 12.11 -7.98 -8.14
C ASN A 225 12.87 -6.79 -7.55
N ALA A 226 13.38 -6.90 -6.31
CA ALA A 226 14.18 -5.87 -5.66
C ALA A 226 15.32 -5.33 -6.56
N THR A 227 15.61 -4.04 -6.39
CA THR A 227 16.60 -3.25 -7.11
C THR A 227 17.35 -2.33 -6.15
N PRO A 228 18.50 -1.76 -6.52
CA PRO A 228 19.18 -0.77 -5.68
C PRO A 228 18.29 0.43 -5.28
N PHE A 229 17.35 0.85 -6.15
CA PHE A 229 16.39 1.91 -5.83
C PHE A 229 15.43 1.49 -4.71
N THR A 230 14.77 0.34 -4.87
CA THR A 230 13.81 -0.18 -3.89
C THR A 230 14.51 -0.57 -2.59
N ASP A 231 15.74 -1.10 -2.67
CA ASP A 231 16.54 -1.49 -1.51
C ASP A 231 16.89 -0.29 -0.63
N SER A 232 17.27 0.84 -1.25
CA SER A 232 17.60 2.08 -0.55
C SER A 232 16.40 2.67 0.18
N LEU A 233 15.22 2.63 -0.47
CA LEU A 233 13.97 3.13 0.11
C LEU A 233 13.48 2.22 1.23
N ALA A 234 13.48 0.90 1.03
CA ALA A 234 13.03 -0.06 2.01
C ALA A 234 13.90 -0.03 3.29
N ILE A 235 15.23 -0.02 3.15
CA ILE A 235 16.12 0.00 4.32
C ILE A 235 16.03 1.32 5.09
N GLY A 236 15.85 2.45 4.37
CA GLY A 236 15.58 3.75 4.98
C GLY A 236 14.26 3.76 5.76
N ALA A 237 13.20 3.20 5.16
CA ALA A 237 11.91 3.05 5.82
C ALA A 237 12.00 2.21 7.10
N ILE A 238 12.68 1.05 7.05
CA ILE A 238 12.86 0.18 8.23
C ILE A 238 13.56 0.93 9.37
N ALA A 239 14.62 1.68 9.08
CA ALA A 239 15.34 2.45 10.09
C ALA A 239 14.47 3.56 10.71
N MET A 240 13.70 4.26 9.88
CA MET A 240 12.78 5.31 10.36
C MET A 240 11.66 4.73 11.22
N ILE A 241 11.06 3.60 10.80
CA ILE A 241 9.99 2.92 11.53
C ILE A 241 10.48 2.44 12.90
N GLY A 242 11.64 1.77 12.96
CA GLY A 242 12.19 1.27 14.22
C GLY A 242 12.40 2.37 15.27
N LYS A 243 12.72 3.59 14.83
CA LYS A 243 12.93 4.75 15.71
C LYS A 243 11.64 5.47 16.08
N SER A 244 10.70 5.58 15.14
CA SER A 244 9.57 6.52 15.24
C SER A 244 8.25 5.84 15.62
N LEU A 245 8.08 4.55 15.31
CA LEU A 245 6.81 3.87 15.58
C LEU A 245 6.48 3.79 17.09
N PRO A 246 7.38 3.35 17.99
CA PRO A 246 7.08 3.34 19.43
C PRO A 246 6.70 4.72 19.97
N LYS A 247 7.33 5.79 19.47
CA LYS A 247 7.03 7.17 19.85
C LYS A 247 5.66 7.62 19.36
N ALA A 248 5.34 7.37 18.09
CA ALA A 248 4.05 7.74 17.52
C ALA A 248 2.89 6.97 18.17
N VAL A 249 3.11 5.73 18.63
CA VAL A 249 2.12 4.94 19.38
C VAL A 249 1.98 5.42 20.83
N GLY A 250 3.10 5.63 21.53
CA GLY A 250 3.12 6.02 22.94
C GLY A 250 2.76 7.49 23.19
N TYR A 251 3.04 8.36 22.23
CA TYR A 251 2.70 9.78 22.27
C TYR A 251 2.27 10.28 20.88
N GLY A 252 0.98 10.11 20.57
CA GLY A 252 0.41 10.42 19.25
C GLY A 252 0.50 11.88 18.80
N HIS A 253 0.82 12.80 19.72
CA HIS A 253 1.05 14.22 19.44
C HIS A 253 2.52 14.55 19.13
N ASP A 254 3.42 13.56 19.10
CA ASP A 254 4.78 13.74 18.60
C ASP A 254 4.76 13.91 17.07
N LEU A 255 4.60 15.17 16.63
CA LEU A 255 4.49 15.50 15.20
C LEU A 255 5.74 15.07 14.41
N ALA A 256 6.92 15.07 15.03
CA ALA A 256 8.15 14.62 14.37
C ALA A 256 8.15 13.09 14.17
N ALA A 257 7.67 12.33 15.16
CA ALA A 257 7.49 10.89 15.01
C ALA A 257 6.41 10.56 13.97
N ARG A 258 5.30 11.30 13.95
CA ARG A 258 4.23 11.20 12.94
C ARG A 258 4.74 11.48 11.53
N GLU A 259 5.48 12.56 11.34
CA GLU A 259 6.09 12.92 10.06
C GLU A 259 7.08 11.85 9.59
N SER A 260 7.95 11.38 10.49
CA SER A 260 8.88 10.30 10.19
C SER A 260 8.15 9.00 9.83
N MET A 261 7.03 8.66 10.47
CA MET A 261 6.25 7.47 10.13
C MET A 261 5.57 7.61 8.77
N LEU A 262 5.00 8.77 8.47
CA LEU A 262 4.33 9.04 7.20
C LEU A 262 5.32 8.97 6.02
N LEU A 263 6.50 9.58 6.19
CA LEU A 263 7.59 9.47 5.21
C LEU A 263 8.08 8.03 5.05
N ALA A 264 8.24 7.29 6.14
CA ALA A 264 8.69 5.90 6.08
C ALA A 264 7.67 4.99 5.38
N SER A 265 6.37 5.19 5.64
CA SER A 265 5.29 4.50 4.94
C SER A 265 5.29 4.82 3.44
N CYS A 266 5.49 6.10 3.08
CA CYS A 266 5.62 6.50 1.68
C CYS A 266 6.84 5.83 1.01
N MET A 267 8.01 5.84 1.65
CA MET A 267 9.21 5.16 1.13
C MET A 267 9.01 3.65 0.98
N ALA A 268 8.34 3.00 1.94
CA ALA A 268 7.96 1.60 1.84
C ALA A 268 7.03 1.37 0.63
N GLY A 269 6.04 2.26 0.44
CA GLY A 269 5.14 2.33 -0.72
C GLY A 269 5.88 2.36 -2.06
N MET A 270 6.80 3.31 -2.20
CA MET A 270 7.66 3.42 -3.39
C MET A 270 8.47 2.15 -3.65
N ALA A 271 8.98 1.52 -2.58
CA ALA A 271 9.77 0.30 -2.69
C ALA A 271 8.90 -0.88 -3.15
N PHE A 272 7.80 -1.18 -2.46
CA PHE A 272 7.00 -2.37 -2.77
C PHE A 272 6.21 -2.23 -4.06
N SER A 273 5.83 -1.01 -4.47
CA SER A 273 5.14 -0.79 -5.74
C SER A 273 5.96 -1.25 -6.95
N SER A 274 7.29 -1.31 -6.83
CA SER A 274 8.19 -1.77 -7.90
C SER A 274 8.83 -3.14 -7.60
N ALA A 275 9.15 -3.43 -6.34
CA ALA A 275 9.77 -4.71 -5.95
C ALA A 275 8.76 -5.86 -5.76
N GLY A 276 7.48 -5.53 -5.56
CA GLY A 276 6.48 -6.46 -5.06
C GLY A 276 6.59 -6.68 -3.55
N LEU A 277 5.72 -7.56 -3.05
CA LEU A 277 5.64 -7.98 -1.65
C LEU A 277 6.05 -9.45 -1.54
N GLY A 278 5.44 -10.21 -0.64
CA GLY A 278 5.75 -11.63 -0.50
C GLY A 278 4.66 -12.44 0.16
N LEU A 279 5.10 -13.52 0.78
CA LEU A 279 4.25 -14.52 1.42
C LEU A 279 3.48 -13.96 2.63
N CYS A 280 3.98 -12.93 3.33
CA CYS A 280 3.29 -12.34 4.47
C CYS A 280 1.98 -11.70 4.02
N HIS A 281 2.01 -10.82 3.02
CA HIS A 281 0.79 -10.23 2.47
C HIS A 281 -0.16 -11.26 1.84
N ALA A 282 0.40 -12.20 1.05
CA ALA A 282 -0.40 -13.28 0.45
C ALA A 282 -1.16 -14.09 1.50
N MET A 283 -0.54 -14.36 2.66
CA MET A 283 -1.20 -15.01 3.79
C MET A 283 -2.13 -14.05 4.55
N ALA A 284 -1.76 -12.79 4.76
CA ALA A 284 -2.53 -11.83 5.57
C ALA A 284 -3.86 -11.40 4.94
N HIS A 285 -3.98 -11.44 3.61
CA HIS A 285 -5.24 -11.13 2.91
C HIS A 285 -6.39 -12.08 3.27
N GLN A 286 -6.07 -13.34 3.59
CA GLN A 286 -7.06 -14.40 3.77
C GLN A 286 -7.82 -14.32 5.12
N PRO A 287 -7.14 -14.23 6.29
CA PRO A 287 -7.81 -14.08 7.57
C PRO A 287 -8.54 -12.73 7.68
N GLY A 288 -8.05 -11.68 7.02
CA GLY A 288 -8.73 -10.39 6.96
C GLY A 288 -10.11 -10.48 6.31
N ALA A 289 -10.23 -11.20 5.20
CA ALA A 289 -11.50 -11.42 4.52
C ALA A 289 -12.44 -12.36 5.28
N ALA A 290 -11.91 -13.44 5.86
CA ALA A 290 -12.73 -14.46 6.54
C ALA A 290 -13.18 -14.09 7.97
N LEU A 291 -12.36 -13.35 8.72
CA LEU A 291 -12.58 -13.07 10.14
C LEU A 291 -12.66 -11.57 10.46
N HIS A 292 -12.70 -10.71 9.42
CA HIS A 292 -12.72 -9.25 9.57
C HIS A 292 -11.55 -8.71 10.41
N ILE A 293 -10.39 -9.35 10.32
CA ILE A 293 -9.17 -8.93 11.01
C ILE A 293 -8.57 -7.73 10.27
N PRO A 294 -8.24 -6.62 10.97
CA PRO A 294 -7.56 -5.49 10.35
C PRO A 294 -6.25 -5.90 9.66
N HIS A 295 -6.01 -5.40 8.45
CA HIS A 295 -4.90 -5.84 7.60
C HIS A 295 -3.53 -5.78 8.28
N GLY A 296 -3.19 -4.64 8.89
CA GLY A 296 -1.91 -4.48 9.60
C GLY A 296 -1.75 -5.42 10.80
N LEU A 297 -2.84 -5.83 11.46
CA LEU A 297 -2.80 -6.85 12.51
C LEU A 297 -2.55 -8.24 11.92
N ALA A 298 -3.19 -8.58 10.80
CA ALA A 298 -2.93 -9.84 10.10
C ALA A 298 -1.45 -9.95 9.68
N ASN A 299 -0.89 -8.89 9.11
CA ASN A 299 0.54 -8.81 8.79
C ASN A 299 1.42 -8.96 10.05
N ALA A 300 1.09 -8.27 11.15
CA ALA A 300 1.85 -8.37 12.40
C ALA A 300 1.93 -9.80 12.95
N MET A 301 0.83 -10.56 12.92
CA MET A 301 0.80 -11.94 13.42
C MET A 301 1.61 -12.92 12.57
N LEU A 302 1.73 -12.66 11.27
CA LEU A 302 2.33 -13.56 10.29
C LEU A 302 3.80 -13.25 10.00
N LEU A 303 4.19 -11.97 10.09
CA LEU A 303 5.50 -11.50 9.63
C LEU A 303 6.69 -12.25 10.26
N PRO A 304 6.80 -12.43 11.59
CA PRO A 304 7.94 -13.16 12.17
C PRO A 304 8.06 -14.60 11.66
N THR A 305 6.92 -15.29 11.53
CA THR A 305 6.84 -16.67 11.05
C THR A 305 7.26 -16.78 9.58
N VAL A 306 6.79 -15.85 8.74
CA VAL A 306 7.17 -15.78 7.32
C VAL A 306 8.63 -15.39 7.15
N MET A 307 9.16 -14.50 7.99
CA MET A 307 10.60 -14.22 7.99
C MET A 307 11.38 -15.50 8.31
N GLU A 308 11.06 -16.25 9.37
CA GLU A 308 11.79 -17.49 9.67
C GLU A 308 11.74 -18.49 8.48
N PHE A 309 10.62 -18.57 7.76
CA PHE A 309 10.54 -19.34 6.52
C PHE A 309 11.49 -18.80 5.44
N ASN A 310 11.45 -17.51 5.13
CA ASN A 310 12.29 -16.91 4.08
C ASN A 310 13.77 -16.82 4.48
N ARG A 311 14.10 -16.94 5.77
CA ARG A 311 15.46 -16.83 6.31
C ARG A 311 16.48 -17.72 5.59
N MET A 312 16.06 -18.91 5.15
CA MET A 312 16.91 -19.86 4.42
C MET A 312 17.62 -19.21 3.21
N VAL A 313 16.94 -18.30 2.50
CA VAL A 313 17.44 -17.64 1.28
C VAL A 313 17.71 -16.14 1.46
N CYS A 314 17.36 -15.55 2.61
CA CYS A 314 17.45 -14.11 2.88
C CYS A 314 18.42 -13.72 4.01
N ARG A 315 19.33 -14.60 4.44
CA ARG A 315 20.18 -14.38 5.63
C ARG A 315 20.90 -13.03 5.64
N GLU A 316 21.60 -12.68 4.56
CA GLU A 316 22.34 -11.42 4.47
C GLU A 316 21.40 -10.22 4.51
N ARG A 317 20.32 -10.25 3.70
CA ARG A 317 19.32 -9.19 3.69
C ARG A 317 18.69 -8.99 5.07
N PHE A 318 18.36 -10.06 5.78
CA PHE A 318 17.79 -9.97 7.12
C PHE A 318 18.79 -9.42 8.14
N SER A 319 20.08 -9.75 8.05
CA SER A 319 21.11 -9.08 8.86
C SER A 319 21.09 -7.56 8.64
N GLN A 320 20.88 -7.08 7.40
CA GLN A 320 20.75 -5.65 7.14
C GLN A 320 19.46 -5.05 7.72
N ILE A 321 18.33 -5.76 7.61
CA ILE A 321 17.05 -5.36 8.24
C ILE A 321 17.23 -5.15 9.74
N GLY A 322 17.83 -6.11 10.44
CA GLY A 322 18.06 -6.00 11.88
C GLY A 322 19.00 -4.85 12.24
N ARG A 323 20.02 -4.59 11.42
CA ARG A 323 20.92 -3.43 11.58
C ARG A 323 20.18 -2.11 11.41
N ALA A 324 19.32 -1.99 10.40
CA ALA A 324 18.53 -0.79 10.17
C ALA A 324 17.52 -0.57 11.31
N LEU A 325 16.80 -1.61 11.71
CA LEU A 325 15.75 -1.54 12.72
C LEU A 325 16.28 -1.23 14.11
N ARG A 326 17.46 -1.76 14.47
CA ARG A 326 18.04 -1.62 15.82
C ARG A 326 19.25 -0.70 15.90
N THR A 327 19.77 -0.19 14.79
CA THR A 327 21.00 0.62 14.71
C THR A 327 22.23 -0.04 15.36
N LYS A 328 22.30 -1.37 15.35
CA LYS A 328 23.40 -2.17 15.93
C LYS A 328 23.73 -3.37 15.05
N LYS A 329 24.88 -4.00 15.25
CA LYS A 329 25.21 -5.25 14.56
C LYS A 329 24.14 -6.31 14.85
N SER A 330 23.66 -6.98 13.81
CA SER A 330 22.55 -7.94 13.85
C SER A 330 22.84 -9.07 12.87
N ASP A 331 22.50 -10.31 13.19
CA ASP A 331 22.36 -11.39 12.23
C ASP A 331 20.90 -11.57 11.75
N ASP A 332 20.63 -12.63 11.00
CA ASP A 332 19.31 -12.95 10.44
C ASP A 332 18.27 -13.30 11.51
N ARG A 333 18.68 -13.91 12.63
CA ARG A 333 17.79 -14.26 13.76
C ARG A 333 17.51 -13.07 14.64
N ASP A 334 18.54 -12.26 14.92
CA ASP A 334 18.40 -11.00 15.64
C ASP A 334 17.37 -10.07 14.97
N ALA A 335 17.30 -10.07 13.64
CA ALA A 335 16.32 -9.28 12.90
C ALA A 335 14.88 -9.74 13.14
N ILE A 336 14.63 -11.06 13.12
CA ILE A 336 13.30 -11.64 13.39
C ILE A 336 12.87 -11.36 14.83
N ASN A 337 13.80 -11.50 15.78
CA ASN A 337 13.56 -11.16 17.18
C ASN A 337 13.24 -9.67 17.34
N ALA A 338 13.99 -8.79 16.66
CA ALA A 338 13.76 -7.35 16.72
C ALA A 338 12.37 -6.95 16.17
N VAL A 339 11.91 -7.58 15.11
CA VAL A 339 10.55 -7.38 14.57
C VAL A 339 9.50 -7.86 15.57
N SER A 340 9.68 -9.05 16.14
CA SER A 340 8.74 -9.61 17.14
C SER A 340 8.66 -8.75 18.39
N GLU A 341 9.80 -8.27 18.89
CA GLU A 341 9.90 -7.36 20.03
C GLU A 341 9.20 -6.02 19.73
N LEU A 342 9.40 -5.43 18.54
CA LEU A 342 8.73 -4.18 18.16
C LEU A 342 7.21 -4.36 18.08
N ILE A 343 6.71 -5.46 17.50
CA ILE A 343 5.29 -5.79 17.43
C ILE A 343 4.67 -5.89 18.83
N ALA A 344 5.38 -6.52 19.77
CA ALA A 344 4.96 -6.62 21.16
C ALA A 344 5.01 -5.24 21.87
N GLU A 345 6.07 -4.47 21.65
CA GLU A 345 6.28 -3.13 22.24
C GLU A 345 5.15 -2.15 21.87
N VAL A 346 4.66 -2.20 20.63
CA VAL A 346 3.56 -1.34 20.17
C VAL A 346 2.17 -1.90 20.50
N GLY A 347 2.10 -3.01 21.25
CA GLY A 347 0.87 -3.53 21.84
C GLY A 347 -0.02 -4.36 20.92
N ILE A 348 0.50 -4.92 19.82
CA ILE A 348 -0.29 -5.74 18.87
C ILE A 348 0.22 -7.18 18.70
N GLY A 349 0.96 -7.71 19.69
CA GLY A 349 1.50 -9.07 19.72
C GLY A 349 0.47 -10.18 19.93
N LYS A 350 -0.70 -10.10 19.29
CA LYS A 350 -1.67 -11.19 19.21
C LYS A 350 -1.14 -12.31 18.31
N ARG A 351 -1.75 -13.49 18.40
CA ARG A 351 -1.56 -14.61 17.48
C ARG A 351 -2.87 -14.96 16.79
N LEU A 352 -2.80 -15.79 15.74
CA LEU A 352 -3.99 -16.13 14.96
C LEU A 352 -5.07 -16.82 15.82
N GLY A 353 -4.68 -17.64 16.80
CA GLY A 353 -5.62 -18.27 17.72
C GLY A 353 -6.43 -17.27 18.56
N ASP A 354 -5.82 -16.15 18.95
CA ASP A 354 -6.46 -15.10 19.77
C ASP A 354 -7.60 -14.36 19.05
N VAL A 355 -7.65 -14.48 17.72
CA VAL A 355 -8.62 -13.81 16.85
C VAL A 355 -9.55 -14.81 16.15
N GLY A 356 -9.61 -16.05 16.65
CA GLY A 356 -10.58 -17.06 16.21
C GLY A 356 -10.12 -17.91 15.02
N ALA A 357 -8.85 -17.85 14.63
CA ALA A 357 -8.34 -18.77 13.61
C ALA A 357 -8.23 -20.20 14.16
N THR A 358 -8.68 -21.18 13.38
CA THR A 358 -8.60 -22.60 13.73
C THR A 358 -7.98 -23.39 12.58
N SER A 359 -7.55 -24.62 12.86
CA SER A 359 -6.99 -25.52 11.83
C SER A 359 -7.93 -25.78 10.66
N ALA A 360 -9.25 -25.62 10.85
CA ALA A 360 -10.25 -25.75 9.80
C ALA A 360 -10.12 -24.66 8.72
N HIS A 361 -9.55 -23.50 9.05
CA HIS A 361 -9.39 -22.40 8.09
C HIS A 361 -8.15 -22.56 7.19
N TYR A 362 -7.09 -23.18 7.69
CA TYR A 362 -5.75 -23.07 7.10
C TYR A 362 -5.64 -23.66 5.69
N GLY A 363 -6.35 -24.76 5.40
CA GLY A 363 -6.34 -25.35 4.07
C GLY A 363 -6.88 -24.41 2.99
N ALA A 364 -8.05 -23.81 3.25
CA ALA A 364 -8.68 -22.86 2.33
C ALA A 364 -7.87 -21.57 2.20
N TRP A 365 -7.34 -21.04 3.31
CA TRP A 365 -6.48 -19.86 3.28
C TRP A 365 -5.15 -20.10 2.56
N ALA A 366 -4.57 -21.30 2.68
CA ALA A 366 -3.34 -21.63 1.98
C ALA A 366 -3.54 -21.72 0.46
N GLN A 367 -4.67 -22.27 0.02
CA GLN A 367 -5.04 -22.30 -1.41
C GLN A 367 -5.20 -20.88 -1.96
N ALA A 368 -5.97 -20.03 -1.27
CA ALA A 368 -6.15 -18.65 -1.70
C ALA A 368 -4.83 -17.84 -1.68
N ALA A 369 -3.96 -18.08 -0.70
CA ALA A 369 -2.63 -17.46 -0.66
C ALA A 369 -1.71 -17.90 -1.81
N GLN A 370 -1.89 -19.11 -2.38
CA GLN A 370 -1.15 -19.55 -3.57
C GLN A 370 -1.58 -18.80 -4.84
N GLU A 371 -2.83 -18.37 -4.89
CA GLU A 371 -3.40 -17.61 -6.02
C GLU A 371 -3.11 -16.10 -5.89
N ASP A 372 -2.70 -15.63 -4.71
CA ASP A 372 -2.43 -14.22 -4.44
C ASP A 372 -1.22 -13.70 -5.22
N ILE A 373 -1.38 -12.53 -5.86
CA ILE A 373 -0.34 -11.90 -6.68
C ILE A 373 0.92 -11.56 -5.88
N CYS A 374 0.81 -11.30 -4.57
CA CYS A 374 1.95 -10.95 -3.71
C CYS A 374 2.95 -12.11 -3.59
N LEU A 375 2.49 -13.36 -3.70
CA LEU A 375 3.35 -14.53 -3.60
C LEU A 375 4.37 -14.61 -4.74
N ARG A 376 4.06 -14.02 -5.91
CA ARG A 376 4.90 -14.10 -7.12
C ARG A 376 6.30 -13.52 -6.91
N SER A 377 6.44 -12.54 -6.01
CA SER A 377 7.71 -11.88 -5.71
C SER A 377 8.39 -12.43 -4.44
N ASN A 378 7.81 -13.43 -3.76
CA ASN A 378 8.41 -14.00 -2.56
C ASN A 378 9.76 -14.70 -2.88
N PRO A 379 10.83 -14.46 -2.11
CA PRO A 379 12.16 -14.98 -2.41
C PRO A 379 12.30 -16.50 -2.31
N ARG A 380 11.39 -17.16 -1.58
CA ARG A 380 11.39 -18.62 -1.37
C ARG A 380 10.09 -19.22 -1.90
N THR A 381 10.17 -20.19 -2.80
CA THR A 381 8.98 -20.95 -3.22
C THR A 381 8.34 -21.63 -2.01
N ALA A 382 7.01 -21.49 -1.87
CA ALA A 382 6.22 -22.08 -0.79
C ALA A 382 5.21 -23.09 -1.35
N SER A 383 5.27 -24.35 -0.89
CA SER A 383 4.26 -25.36 -1.21
C SER A 383 2.99 -25.12 -0.39
N LEU A 384 1.87 -25.74 -0.80
CA LEU A 384 0.60 -25.61 -0.09
C LEU A 384 0.73 -26.10 1.36
N GLU A 385 1.39 -27.24 1.56
CA GLU A 385 1.62 -27.84 2.88
C GLU A 385 2.48 -26.94 3.76
N GLN A 386 3.48 -26.25 3.17
CA GLN A 386 4.30 -25.29 3.90
C GLN A 386 3.45 -24.09 4.35
N ILE A 387 2.61 -23.53 3.48
CA ILE A 387 1.75 -22.39 3.83
C ILE A 387 0.76 -22.78 4.95
N VAL A 388 0.16 -23.98 4.89
CA VAL A 388 -0.65 -24.52 5.99
C VAL A 388 0.15 -24.61 7.30
N GLY A 389 1.39 -25.11 7.22
CA GLY A 389 2.29 -25.18 8.37
C GLY A 389 2.64 -23.82 8.95
N LEU A 390 2.76 -22.78 8.11
CA LEU A 390 3.04 -21.41 8.57
C LEU A 390 1.85 -20.79 9.30
N TYR A 391 0.61 -21.01 8.85
CA TYR A 391 -0.57 -20.60 9.62
C TYR A 391 -0.63 -21.30 10.98
N ALA A 392 -0.32 -22.60 11.03
CA ALA A 392 -0.25 -23.33 12.29
C ALA A 392 0.88 -22.83 13.21
N ALA A 393 2.02 -22.42 12.66
CA ALA A 393 3.12 -21.86 13.45
C ALA A 393 2.84 -20.45 13.97
N ALA A 394 2.00 -19.67 13.28
CA ALA A 394 1.55 -18.34 13.70
C ALA A 394 0.36 -18.36 14.69
N GLN A 395 -0.05 -19.56 15.14
CA GLN A 395 -1.23 -19.77 15.97
C GLN A 395 -1.05 -19.39 17.43
#